data_AF-A0A4R4TWG9-F1
#
_entry.id   AF-A0A4R4TWG9-F1
#
_cell.length_a   1.000
_cell.length_b   1.000
_cell.length_c   1.000
_cell.angle_alpha   90.00
_cell.angle_beta   90.00
_cell.angle_gamma   90.00
#
_symmetry.space_group_name_H-M   'P 1'
#
loop_
_entity.id
_entity.type
_entity.pdbx_description
1 polymer ?
#
loop_
_entity_poly.entity_id
_entity_poly.type
_entity_poly.pdbx_seq_one_letter_code
_entity_poly.pdbx_strand_id
1 'polypeptide(L)'
;MTDFAIPDWWGGLTGERLGVVWLDPADWEPAWQHVEESGAMSLEHRDVDDELLRKGKLLVGTGPESVRRWTRQRLAAAWYVDPDEPDVLWCALGGFYPAWLWVPVEPTAAGVREVLGEPFPAAPAARVELSRFVRGFLGLRHLVTVPEVPAEEGVPPWEAVPAEDVVVADGSSLDRYAKIVKFLDPQPWGSARQEDPYPEETPGGGGRMVPSLMDLAPIRDGHRLQRLGRVPSMTWRTLHSRSQLSIEIHTREVVCAAVRYRPSPGSHRPVVRRINEVHGERYPEDLPLDVIGVLGGWEFGVEDDLARSLDDPDDADAVGAGLRCLAALWHGDLRRSLELREWAAHPDPAVRANLAMIAHSYNHRFLLQELALSETDAEELARLEDLLYHEPDPDAFNAFHDDFGGAAIMVDEDGDPVGAWEDE
;
A
#
# COMPACT_ATOMS: atom_id res chain seq x y z
N MET A 1 -3.33 -23.26 34.13
CA MET A 1 -4.79 -23.28 33.93
C MET A 1 -5.35 -22.15 34.77
N THR A 2 -5.63 -21.04 34.10
CA THR A 2 -6.17 -19.81 34.69
C THR A 2 -7.60 -20.07 35.15
N ASP A 3 -7.91 -19.58 36.35
CA ASP A 3 -9.21 -19.67 37.02
C ASP A 3 -10.19 -18.65 36.39
N PHE A 4 -10.39 -18.74 35.07
CA PHE A 4 -11.24 -17.86 34.29
C PHE A 4 -12.59 -18.53 34.02
N ALA A 5 -13.68 -17.81 34.29
CA ALA A 5 -15.01 -18.29 33.97
C ALA A 5 -15.26 -18.17 32.45
N ILE A 6 -15.62 -19.28 31.82
CA ILE A 6 -15.97 -19.29 30.39
C ILE A 6 -17.17 -18.35 30.17
N PRO A 7 -17.14 -17.43 29.18
CA PRO A 7 -18.24 -16.52 28.93
C PRO A 7 -19.53 -17.25 28.54
N ASP A 8 -20.68 -16.75 29.01
CA ASP A 8 -21.99 -17.39 28.80
C ASP A 8 -22.35 -17.54 27.31
N TRP A 9 -21.84 -16.66 26.45
CA TRP A 9 -22.08 -16.69 25.01
C TRP A 9 -21.33 -17.82 24.28
N TRP A 10 -20.29 -18.40 24.89
CA TRP A 10 -19.37 -19.34 24.24
C TRP A 10 -20.08 -20.55 23.64
N GLY A 11 -20.95 -21.19 24.41
CA GLY A 11 -21.68 -22.38 23.96
C GLY A 11 -22.65 -22.10 22.81
N GLY A 12 -23.20 -20.89 22.73
CA GLY A 12 -24.09 -20.47 21.65
C GLY A 12 -23.36 -20.19 20.35
N LEU A 13 -22.25 -19.45 20.40
CA LEU A 13 -21.49 -19.04 19.22
C LEU A 13 -20.81 -20.23 18.52
N THR A 14 -20.18 -21.12 19.31
CA THR A 14 -19.34 -22.20 18.78
C THR A 14 -20.13 -23.28 18.03
N GLY A 15 -21.46 -23.33 18.19
CA GLY A 15 -22.35 -24.25 17.47
C GLY A 15 -22.50 -23.98 15.97
N GLU A 16 -22.33 -22.73 15.51
CA GLU A 16 -22.54 -22.37 14.09
C GLU A 16 -21.29 -22.57 13.20
N ARG A 17 -20.11 -22.80 13.82
CA ARG A 17 -18.76 -22.94 13.22
C ARG A 17 -18.31 -21.79 12.32
N LEU A 18 -19.07 -21.35 11.32
CA LEU A 18 -18.74 -20.19 10.45
C LEU A 18 -17.35 -20.26 9.77
N GLY A 19 -16.84 -21.48 9.54
CA GLY A 19 -15.47 -21.69 9.04
C GLY A 19 -14.38 -21.54 10.11
N VAL A 20 -14.76 -21.26 11.36
CA VAL A 20 -13.91 -21.20 12.53
C VAL A 20 -13.84 -22.56 13.24
N VAL A 21 -12.63 -22.96 13.59
CA VAL A 21 -12.32 -24.07 14.49
C VAL A 21 -12.15 -23.48 15.88
N TRP A 22 -13.20 -23.56 16.69
CA TRP A 22 -13.18 -23.14 18.08
C TRP A 22 -12.45 -24.17 18.94
N LEU A 23 -11.53 -23.71 19.80
CA LEU A 23 -10.75 -24.54 20.71
C LEU A 23 -11.58 -24.94 21.93
N ASP A 24 -11.33 -26.11 22.49
CA ASP A 24 -11.88 -26.44 23.80
C ASP A 24 -11.36 -25.42 24.83
N PRO A 25 -12.17 -24.92 25.77
CA PRO A 25 -11.69 -24.03 26.84
C PRO A 25 -10.48 -24.55 27.63
N ALA A 26 -10.30 -25.87 27.71
CA ALA A 26 -9.10 -26.48 28.30
C ALA A 26 -7.82 -26.26 27.48
N ASP A 27 -7.97 -26.01 26.18
CA ASP A 27 -6.91 -25.83 25.18
C ASP A 27 -6.72 -24.35 24.81
N TRP A 28 -7.31 -23.40 25.55
CA TRP A 28 -7.07 -21.98 25.32
C TRP A 28 -5.63 -21.59 25.67
N GLU A 29 -4.97 -20.92 24.74
CA GLU A 29 -3.55 -20.58 24.83
C GLU A 29 -3.36 -19.06 24.91
N PRO A 30 -2.37 -18.55 25.67
CA PRO A 30 -2.07 -17.12 25.68
C PRO A 30 -1.73 -16.58 24.28
N ALA A 31 -2.27 -15.42 23.92
CA ALA A 31 -2.12 -14.85 22.59
C ALA A 31 -0.65 -14.59 22.19
N TRP A 32 0.21 -14.28 23.15
CA TRP A 32 1.65 -14.07 22.93
C TRP A 32 2.41 -15.34 22.55
N GLN A 33 1.83 -16.53 22.74
CA GLN A 33 2.42 -17.80 22.27
C GLN A 33 2.11 -18.06 20.79
N HIS A 34 1.16 -17.33 20.21
CA HIS A 34 0.74 -17.41 18.81
C HIS A 34 1.10 -16.14 18.04
N VAL A 35 2.34 -15.68 18.17
CA VAL A 35 2.85 -14.59 17.35
C VAL A 35 3.36 -15.18 16.04
N GLU A 36 2.60 -14.93 14.97
CA GLU A 36 3.06 -15.15 13.61
C GLU A 36 3.60 -13.81 13.08
N GLU A 37 4.82 -13.79 12.55
CA GLU A 37 5.38 -12.56 11.97
C GLU A 37 4.61 -12.18 10.70
N SER A 38 4.25 -10.90 10.56
CA SER A 38 3.59 -10.36 9.37
C SER A 38 4.53 -10.23 8.17
N GLY A 39 5.84 -10.14 8.44
CA GLY A 39 6.86 -9.75 7.47
C GLY A 39 6.80 -8.27 7.05
N ALA A 40 5.83 -7.50 7.55
CA ALA A 40 5.74 -6.07 7.31
C ALA A 40 6.61 -5.29 8.30
N MET A 41 7.30 -4.26 7.82
CA MET A 41 7.91 -3.28 8.70
C MET A 41 6.85 -2.54 9.52
N SER A 42 7.24 -2.17 10.72
CA SER A 42 6.42 -1.48 11.70
C SER A 42 7.29 -0.40 12.35
N LEU A 43 6.68 0.74 12.66
CA LEU A 43 7.34 1.78 13.46
C LEU A 43 7.44 1.30 14.91
N GLU A 44 8.56 1.58 15.59
CA GLU A 44 8.87 1.05 16.93
C GLU A 44 7.71 1.17 17.93
N HIS A 45 6.98 2.30 17.93
CA HIS A 45 5.85 2.51 18.83
C HIS A 45 4.68 1.51 18.63
N ARG A 46 4.54 0.94 17.43
CA ARG A 46 3.46 -0.01 17.07
C ARG A 46 3.78 -1.42 17.54
N ASP A 47 5.07 -1.75 17.67
CA ASP A 47 5.51 -3.04 18.20
C ASP A 47 5.28 -3.11 19.71
N VAL A 48 5.52 -2.00 20.40
CA VAL A 48 5.18 -1.87 21.83
C VAL A 48 3.67 -2.02 22.04
N ASP A 49 2.85 -1.38 21.20
CA ASP A 49 1.40 -1.49 21.29
C ASP A 49 0.91 -2.91 20.96
N ASP A 50 1.52 -3.61 20.00
CA ASP A 50 1.20 -5.03 19.72
C ASP A 50 1.41 -5.90 20.96
N GLU A 51 2.57 -5.81 21.61
CA GLU A 51 2.89 -6.60 22.80
C GLU A 51 1.89 -6.31 23.93
N LEU A 52 1.62 -5.03 24.19
CA LEU A 52 0.72 -4.59 25.26
C LEU A 52 -0.72 -5.05 25.02
N LEU A 53 -1.22 -4.92 23.78
CA LEU A 53 -2.60 -5.28 23.43
C LEU A 53 -2.81 -6.80 23.45
N ARG A 54 -1.80 -7.60 23.08
CA ARG A 54 -1.86 -9.07 23.16
C ARG A 54 -1.87 -9.60 24.60
N LYS A 55 -1.21 -8.88 25.51
CA LYS A 55 -1.04 -9.33 26.90
C LYS A 55 -2.39 -9.58 27.57
N GLY A 56 -2.51 -10.73 28.24
CA GLY A 56 -3.73 -11.14 28.94
C GLY A 56 -4.76 -11.86 28.08
N LYS A 57 -4.74 -11.68 26.75
CA LYS A 57 -5.70 -12.31 25.84
C LYS A 57 -5.38 -13.78 25.58
N LEU A 58 -6.43 -14.55 25.33
CA LEU A 58 -6.36 -15.99 25.08
C LEU A 58 -6.85 -16.28 23.66
N LEU A 59 -6.10 -17.08 22.89
CA LEU A 59 -6.56 -17.64 21.63
C LEU A 59 -7.64 -18.67 21.92
N VAL A 60 -8.79 -18.50 21.27
CA VAL A 60 -9.97 -19.35 21.45
C VAL A 60 -10.45 -20.01 20.17
N GLY A 61 -9.94 -19.60 19.00
CA GLY A 61 -10.29 -20.23 17.73
C GLY A 61 -9.45 -19.74 16.56
N THR A 62 -9.47 -20.50 15.47
CA THR A 62 -8.77 -20.17 14.22
C THR A 62 -9.65 -20.44 13.00
N GLY A 63 -9.39 -19.74 11.90
CA GLY A 63 -10.17 -19.80 10.66
C GLY A 63 -11.28 -18.75 10.59
N PRO A 64 -11.94 -18.57 9.43
CA PRO A 64 -11.63 -19.21 8.15
C PRO A 64 -10.24 -18.84 7.61
N GLU A 65 -9.77 -19.63 6.65
CA GLU A 65 -8.44 -19.47 6.07
C GLU A 65 -8.49 -18.70 4.75
N SER A 66 -7.49 -17.85 4.54
CA SER A 66 -7.14 -17.28 3.25
C SER A 66 -5.95 -18.02 2.66
N VAL A 67 -5.96 -18.25 1.35
CA VAL A 67 -4.81 -18.83 0.65
C VAL A 67 -4.12 -17.70 -0.11
N ARG A 68 -2.86 -17.44 0.24
CA ARG A 68 -2.03 -16.46 -0.45
C ARG A 68 -1.68 -16.97 -1.84
N ARG A 69 -1.88 -16.13 -2.85
CA ARG A 69 -1.79 -16.52 -4.26
C ARG A 69 -0.38 -17.03 -4.59
N TRP A 70 -0.34 -18.15 -5.30
CA TRP A 70 0.85 -18.84 -5.81
C TRP A 70 1.80 -19.44 -4.75
N THR A 71 1.95 -18.85 -3.55
CA THR A 71 2.74 -19.46 -2.45
C THR A 71 1.99 -20.61 -1.79
N ARG A 72 0.65 -20.58 -1.86
CA ARG A 72 -0.26 -21.51 -1.17
C ARG A 72 -0.12 -21.49 0.36
N GLN A 73 0.50 -20.45 0.92
CA GLN A 73 0.48 -20.21 2.35
C GLN A 73 -0.98 -20.05 2.80
N ARG A 74 -1.39 -20.88 3.77
CA ARG A 74 -2.72 -20.82 4.38
C ARG A 74 -2.61 -19.96 5.62
N LEU A 75 -3.34 -18.86 5.62
CA LEU A 75 -3.29 -17.84 6.65
C LEU A 75 -4.68 -17.79 7.28
N ALA A 76 -4.80 -18.36 8.48
CA ALA A 76 -6.06 -18.44 9.22
C ALA A 76 -6.31 -17.14 9.98
N ALA A 77 -7.56 -16.67 9.99
CA ALA A 77 -7.99 -15.71 11.00
C ALA A 77 -7.79 -16.29 12.41
N ALA A 78 -7.54 -15.45 13.40
CA ALA A 78 -7.36 -15.85 14.79
C ALA A 78 -8.32 -15.08 15.70
N TRP A 79 -8.89 -15.78 16.66
CA TRP A 79 -9.94 -15.29 17.53
C TRP A 79 -9.50 -15.33 18.98
N TYR A 80 -9.70 -14.22 19.69
CA TYR A 80 -9.21 -14.07 21.04
C TYR A 80 -10.30 -13.58 22.00
N VAL A 81 -10.20 -13.98 23.26
CA VAL A 81 -10.99 -13.43 24.37
C VAL A 81 -10.03 -12.74 25.32
N ASP A 82 -10.44 -11.59 25.83
CA ASP A 82 -9.78 -10.94 26.96
C ASP A 82 -10.52 -11.33 28.24
N PRO A 83 -9.86 -12.00 29.21
CA PRO A 83 -10.46 -12.30 30.50
C PRO A 83 -10.96 -11.06 31.26
N ASP A 84 -10.36 -9.89 31.04
CA ASP A 84 -10.75 -8.63 31.67
C ASP A 84 -11.92 -7.95 30.92
N GLU A 85 -12.17 -8.34 29.67
CA GLU A 85 -13.30 -7.88 28.83
C GLU A 85 -14.04 -9.07 28.18
N PRO A 86 -14.67 -9.96 28.97
CA PRO A 86 -15.18 -11.25 28.50
C PRO A 86 -16.38 -11.14 27.55
N ASP A 87 -17.00 -9.97 27.47
CA ASP A 87 -18.14 -9.69 26.58
C ASP A 87 -17.72 -9.30 25.16
N VAL A 88 -16.40 -9.23 24.89
CA VAL A 88 -15.85 -8.87 23.58
C VAL A 88 -15.06 -10.05 23.00
N LEU A 89 -15.34 -10.37 21.75
CA LEU A 89 -14.51 -11.26 20.95
C LEU A 89 -13.58 -10.43 20.08
N TRP A 90 -12.29 -10.75 20.04
CA TRP A 90 -11.32 -10.05 19.20
C TRP A 90 -10.98 -10.89 17.98
N CYS A 91 -10.95 -10.28 16.80
CA CYS A 91 -10.64 -10.93 15.53
C CYS A 91 -9.39 -10.34 14.90
N ALA A 92 -8.40 -11.19 14.66
CA ALA A 92 -7.30 -10.94 13.74
C ALA A 92 -7.65 -11.60 12.41
N LEU A 93 -7.72 -10.83 11.30
CA LEU A 93 -8.09 -11.39 9.99
C LEU A 93 -7.05 -12.41 9.47
N GLY A 94 -5.83 -12.38 10.02
CA GLY A 94 -4.86 -13.46 9.97
C GLY A 94 -4.10 -13.52 11.29
N GLY A 95 -3.58 -14.68 11.70
CA GLY A 95 -2.78 -14.82 12.94
C GLY A 95 -1.55 -13.91 13.01
N PHE A 96 -1.10 -13.46 11.84
CA PHE A 96 0.00 -12.51 11.68
C PHE A 96 -0.38 -11.02 11.83
N TYR A 97 -1.68 -10.70 12.00
CA TYR A 97 -2.08 -9.32 12.22
C TYR A 97 -1.63 -8.88 13.60
N PRO A 98 -0.96 -7.71 13.72
CA PRO A 98 -0.69 -7.12 15.02
C PRO A 98 -1.99 -6.73 15.73
N ALA A 99 -1.98 -6.72 17.06
CA ALA A 99 -3.14 -6.52 17.92
C ALA A 99 -3.74 -5.12 17.83
N TRP A 100 -2.96 -4.13 17.40
CA TRP A 100 -3.48 -2.81 17.05
C TRP A 100 -4.39 -2.82 15.80
N LEU A 101 -4.34 -3.88 14.97
CA LEU A 101 -5.28 -4.15 13.87
C LEU A 101 -6.41 -5.12 14.23
N TRP A 102 -6.48 -5.64 15.45
CA TRP A 102 -7.56 -6.57 15.81
C TRP A 102 -8.90 -5.85 15.92
N VAL A 103 -9.92 -6.48 15.35
CA VAL A 103 -11.27 -5.95 15.32
C VAL A 103 -12.02 -6.44 16.56
N PRO A 104 -12.63 -5.56 17.37
CA PRO A 104 -13.57 -5.97 18.39
C PRO A 104 -14.89 -6.40 17.73
N VAL A 105 -15.41 -7.53 18.18
CA VAL A 105 -16.55 -8.23 17.57
C VAL A 105 -17.56 -8.53 18.65
N GLU A 106 -18.82 -8.22 18.38
CA GLU A 106 -19.92 -8.72 19.20
C GLU A 106 -19.91 -10.26 19.11
N PRO A 107 -19.88 -11.01 20.24
CA PRO A 107 -19.71 -12.46 20.25
C PRO A 107 -20.97 -13.23 19.82
N THR A 108 -21.50 -12.88 18.65
CA THR A 108 -22.65 -13.48 18.00
C THR A 108 -22.26 -13.92 16.60
N ALA A 109 -23.02 -14.87 16.04
CA ALA A 109 -22.79 -15.33 14.69
C ALA A 109 -22.96 -14.21 13.64
N ALA A 110 -23.78 -13.19 13.92
CA ALA A 110 -23.91 -12.02 13.06
C ALA A 110 -22.66 -11.14 13.11
N GLY A 111 -22.10 -10.89 14.30
CA GLY A 111 -20.85 -10.15 14.47
C GLY A 111 -19.67 -10.83 13.77
N VAL A 112 -19.55 -12.16 13.90
CA VAL A 112 -18.52 -12.95 13.19
C VAL A 112 -18.66 -12.83 11.66
N ARG A 113 -19.89 -12.87 11.11
CA ARG A 113 -20.09 -12.68 9.66
C ARG A 113 -19.78 -11.25 9.22
N GLU A 114 -20.15 -10.25 10.02
CA GLU A 114 -19.88 -8.84 9.71
C GLU A 114 -18.39 -8.56 9.65
N VAL A 115 -17.61 -9.00 10.64
CA VAL A 115 -16.17 -8.72 10.71
C VAL A 115 -15.40 -9.41 9.59
N LEU A 116 -15.75 -10.65 9.24
CA LEU A 116 -15.12 -11.36 8.14
C LEU A 116 -15.50 -10.71 6.80
N GLY A 117 -16.74 -10.23 6.67
CA GLY A 117 -17.32 -9.89 5.38
C GLY A 117 -17.58 -11.13 4.53
N GLU A 118 -18.57 -11.07 3.64
CA GLU A 118 -18.90 -12.19 2.77
C GLU A 118 -18.66 -11.83 1.29
N PRO A 119 -17.88 -12.64 0.53
CA PRO A 119 -17.09 -13.80 0.96
C PRO A 119 -15.79 -13.41 1.71
N PHE A 120 -15.19 -14.36 2.44
CA PHE A 120 -13.86 -14.23 3.06
C PHE A 120 -12.85 -15.27 2.51
N PRO A 121 -11.66 -14.86 2.03
CA PRO A 121 -11.32 -13.48 1.70
C PRO A 121 -12.27 -12.93 0.65
N ALA A 122 -12.28 -11.61 0.48
CA ALA A 122 -13.15 -10.99 -0.49
C ALA A 122 -12.84 -11.53 -1.90
N ALA A 123 -13.87 -11.66 -2.73
CA ALA A 123 -13.68 -12.09 -4.11
C ALA A 123 -12.77 -11.09 -4.83
N PRO A 124 -11.86 -11.55 -5.71
CA PRO A 124 -11.16 -10.69 -6.64
C PRO A 124 -12.15 -9.79 -7.37
N ALA A 125 -11.85 -8.51 -7.42
CA ALA A 125 -12.71 -7.50 -8.02
C ALA A 125 -11.95 -6.83 -9.16
N ALA A 126 -12.65 -6.54 -10.26
CA ALA A 126 -12.08 -5.72 -11.32
C ALA A 126 -11.84 -4.30 -10.78
N ARG A 127 -10.90 -3.54 -11.34
CA ARG A 127 -10.59 -2.18 -10.88
C ARG A 127 -11.81 -1.26 -10.82
N VAL A 128 -12.74 -1.42 -11.75
CA VAL A 128 -14.03 -0.69 -11.79
C VAL A 128 -14.90 -0.91 -10.55
N GLU A 129 -14.77 -2.05 -9.87
CA GLU A 129 -15.53 -2.39 -8.66
C GLU A 129 -14.84 -1.87 -7.39
N LEU A 130 -13.57 -1.46 -7.48
CA LEU A 130 -12.81 -0.81 -6.40
C LEU A 130 -13.21 0.68 -6.35
N SER A 131 -14.37 0.94 -5.76
CA SER A 131 -15.07 2.23 -5.82
C SER A 131 -14.41 3.37 -5.04
N ARG A 132 -13.42 3.08 -4.18
CA ARG A 132 -12.63 4.08 -3.48
C ARG A 132 -11.22 4.16 -4.03
N PHE A 133 -10.69 5.36 -3.98
CA PHE A 133 -9.31 5.66 -4.29
C PHE A 133 -8.76 6.63 -3.25
N VAL A 134 -7.59 6.35 -2.71
CA VAL A 134 -6.81 7.29 -1.89
C VAL A 134 -5.36 7.25 -2.34
N ARG A 135 -4.69 8.39 -2.24
CA ARG A 135 -3.24 8.50 -2.40
C ARG A 135 -2.68 9.21 -1.17
N GLY A 136 -1.59 8.69 -0.62
CA GLY A 136 -0.84 9.32 0.46
C GLY A 136 0.64 9.40 0.11
N PHE A 137 1.29 10.44 0.62
CA PHE A 137 2.71 10.68 0.46
C PHE A 137 3.49 9.82 1.46
N LEU A 138 4.51 9.10 1.00
CA LEU A 138 5.35 8.26 1.86
C LEU A 138 6.70 8.92 2.19
N GLY A 139 7.12 9.89 1.38
CA GLY A 139 8.44 10.50 1.52
C GLY A 139 9.10 10.81 0.19
N LEU A 140 10.29 11.38 0.28
CA LEU A 140 11.18 11.50 -0.87
C LEU A 140 11.84 10.14 -1.16
N ARG A 141 12.12 9.87 -2.43
CA ARG A 141 12.60 8.58 -2.93
C ARG A 141 13.81 8.04 -2.18
N HIS A 142 14.77 8.91 -1.85
CA HIS A 142 15.98 8.52 -1.12
C HIS A 142 15.77 8.30 0.39
N LEU A 143 14.58 8.63 0.92
CA LEU A 143 14.19 8.48 2.33
C LEU A 143 13.19 7.35 2.54
N VAL A 144 12.46 6.93 1.50
CA VAL A 144 11.57 5.77 1.61
C VAL A 144 12.41 4.50 1.55
N THR A 145 12.44 3.79 2.67
CA THR A 145 13.24 2.57 2.83
C THR A 145 12.37 1.34 3.11
N VAL A 146 12.94 0.17 2.90
CA VAL A 146 12.42 -1.15 3.30
C VAL A 146 13.54 -1.97 3.94
N PRO A 147 13.22 -2.98 4.78
CA PRO A 147 14.21 -3.96 5.21
C PRO A 147 14.89 -4.62 4.01
N GLU A 148 16.20 -4.82 4.09
CA GLU A 148 16.89 -5.61 3.08
C GLU A 148 16.46 -7.08 3.17
N VAL A 149 16.02 -7.65 2.05
CA VAL A 149 15.67 -9.07 1.97
C VAL A 149 16.66 -9.74 1.00
N PRO A 150 17.67 -10.47 1.52
CA PRO A 150 18.68 -11.09 0.68
C PRO A 150 18.07 -12.23 -0.16
N ALA A 151 18.58 -12.39 -1.38
CA ALA A 151 18.24 -13.53 -2.20
C ALA A 151 19.09 -14.73 -1.78
N GLU A 152 18.47 -15.73 -1.16
CA GLU A 152 19.15 -16.94 -0.71
C GLU A 152 18.87 -18.12 -1.65
N GLU A 153 19.93 -18.80 -2.09
CA GLU A 153 19.79 -19.94 -2.99
C GLU A 153 19.04 -21.10 -2.30
N GLY A 154 17.97 -21.56 -2.93
CA GLY A 154 17.17 -22.69 -2.43
C GLY A 154 16.14 -22.32 -1.36
N VAL A 155 16.13 -21.07 -0.88
CA VAL A 155 15.10 -20.56 0.04
C VAL A 155 14.02 -19.84 -0.77
N PRO A 156 12.74 -20.21 -0.62
CA PRO A 156 11.67 -19.46 -1.25
C PRO A 156 11.65 -17.99 -0.78
N PRO A 157 11.42 -17.00 -1.66
CA PRO A 157 11.49 -15.58 -1.27
C PRO A 157 10.55 -15.18 -0.13
N TRP A 158 9.41 -15.86 0.03
CA TRP A 158 8.45 -15.61 1.12
C TRP A 158 8.81 -16.29 2.45
N GLU A 159 9.90 -17.05 2.49
CA GLU A 159 10.50 -17.65 3.68
C GLU A 159 11.84 -16.97 4.04
N ALA A 160 12.27 -15.98 3.24
CA ALA A 160 13.48 -15.22 3.51
C ALA A 160 13.34 -14.39 4.80
N VAL A 161 14.44 -14.30 5.54
CA VAL A 161 14.51 -13.49 6.77
C VAL A 161 15.06 -12.11 6.38
N PRO A 162 14.37 -11.01 6.74
CA PRO A 162 14.91 -9.67 6.50
C PRO A 162 16.16 -9.45 7.33
N ALA A 163 17.15 -8.76 6.76
CA ALA A 163 18.30 -8.26 7.50
C ALA A 163 17.89 -7.11 8.44
N GLU A 164 18.77 -6.78 9.40
CA GLU A 164 18.58 -5.61 10.27
C GLU A 164 18.77 -4.29 9.50
N ASP A 165 19.53 -4.32 8.41
CA ASP A 165 19.77 -3.17 7.56
C ASP A 165 18.55 -2.80 6.71
N VAL A 166 18.42 -1.50 6.45
CA VAL A 166 17.39 -0.95 5.55
C VAL A 166 18.03 -0.42 4.28
N VAL A 167 17.32 -0.57 3.17
CA VAL A 167 17.73 -0.10 1.84
C VAL A 167 16.67 0.84 1.27
N VAL A 168 17.06 1.71 0.35
CA VAL A 168 16.12 2.54 -0.39
C VAL A 168 15.14 1.66 -1.15
N ALA A 169 13.85 2.03 -1.11
CA ALA A 169 12.76 1.31 -1.74
C ALA A 169 12.75 1.48 -3.27
N ASP A 170 13.74 0.87 -3.93
CA ASP A 170 13.75 0.69 -5.39
C ASP A 170 12.86 -0.48 -5.83
N GLY A 171 12.78 -0.73 -7.14
CA GLY A 171 11.92 -1.76 -7.68
C GLY A 171 12.24 -3.17 -7.16
N SER A 172 13.52 -3.53 -7.16
CA SER A 172 13.99 -4.86 -6.74
C SER A 172 13.82 -5.09 -5.23
N SER A 173 14.14 -4.08 -4.42
CA SER A 173 14.03 -4.13 -2.96
C SER A 173 12.57 -4.17 -2.53
N LEU A 174 11.70 -3.36 -3.16
CA LEU A 174 10.25 -3.43 -2.94
C LEU A 174 9.66 -4.79 -3.33
N ASP A 175 10.07 -5.36 -4.47
CA ASP A 175 9.62 -6.69 -4.90
C ASP A 175 9.98 -7.78 -3.88
N ARG A 176 11.23 -7.77 -3.38
CA ARG A 176 11.69 -8.75 -2.40
C ARG A 176 11.01 -8.56 -1.05
N TYR A 177 10.89 -7.33 -0.57
CA TYR A 177 10.15 -7.00 0.65
C TYR A 177 8.68 -7.45 0.56
N ALA A 178 7.97 -7.12 -0.52
CA ALA A 178 6.57 -7.49 -0.67
C ALA A 178 6.33 -9.01 -0.70
N LYS A 179 7.33 -9.83 -1.07
CA LYS A 179 7.23 -11.30 -1.03
C LYS A 179 7.18 -11.84 0.40
N ILE A 180 7.83 -11.19 1.38
CA ILE A 180 7.75 -11.61 2.79
C ILE A 180 6.51 -11.04 3.50
N VAL A 181 5.95 -9.93 3.02
CA VAL A 181 4.76 -9.28 3.60
C VAL A 181 3.49 -10.12 3.38
N LYS A 182 2.93 -10.66 4.47
CA LYS A 182 1.75 -11.54 4.44
C LYS A 182 0.43 -10.83 4.13
N PHE A 183 0.40 -9.49 4.20
CA PHE A 183 -0.76 -8.69 3.77
C PHE A 183 -0.91 -8.60 2.25
N LEU A 184 0.10 -8.98 1.46
CA LEU A 184 0.13 -8.86 0.01
C LEU A 184 0.20 -10.22 -0.67
N ASP A 185 -0.44 -10.38 -1.84
CA ASP A 185 -0.05 -11.40 -2.79
C ASP A 185 1.34 -11.05 -3.36
N PRO A 186 2.25 -12.03 -3.57
CA PRO A 186 3.67 -11.73 -3.82
C PRO A 186 3.97 -11.18 -5.23
N GLN A 187 3.01 -11.15 -6.14
CA GLN A 187 3.24 -10.80 -7.53
C GLN A 187 2.92 -9.33 -7.81
N PRO A 188 3.93 -8.47 -8.06
CA PRO A 188 3.69 -7.11 -8.52
C PRO A 188 3.43 -7.03 -10.02
N TRP A 189 2.70 -6.01 -10.45
CA TRP A 189 2.66 -5.57 -11.85
C TRP A 189 2.97 -4.07 -12.01
N GLY A 190 3.40 -3.69 -13.20
CA GLY A 190 3.80 -2.33 -13.54
C GLY A 190 2.66 -1.46 -14.07
N SER A 191 2.93 -0.16 -14.24
CA SER A 191 1.93 0.84 -14.68
C SER A 191 1.36 0.62 -16.08
N ALA A 192 1.97 -0.24 -16.91
CA ALA A 192 1.41 -0.62 -18.20
C ALA A 192 0.13 -1.44 -18.07
N ARG A 193 -0.09 -2.10 -16.92
CA ARG A 193 -1.30 -2.88 -16.63
C ARG A 193 -2.23 -2.07 -15.73
N GLN A 194 -3.48 -1.90 -16.16
CA GLN A 194 -4.50 -1.28 -15.31
C GLN A 194 -5.10 -2.28 -14.32
N GLU A 195 -5.18 -3.54 -14.72
CA GLU A 195 -5.75 -4.64 -13.96
C GLU A 195 -4.65 -5.62 -13.55
N ASP A 196 -4.91 -6.37 -12.50
CA ASP A 196 -4.06 -7.48 -12.10
C ASP A 196 -3.99 -8.53 -13.24
N PRO A 197 -2.81 -8.74 -13.85
CA PRO A 197 -2.69 -9.63 -15.01
C PRO A 197 -2.61 -11.12 -14.61
N TYR A 198 -2.53 -11.43 -13.32
CA TYR A 198 -2.23 -12.76 -12.83
C TYR A 198 -3.50 -13.60 -12.65
N PRO A 199 -3.49 -14.87 -13.09
CA PRO A 199 -4.59 -15.79 -12.80
C PRO A 199 -4.69 -16.10 -11.30
N GLU A 200 -5.91 -16.32 -10.82
CA GLU A 200 -6.18 -16.74 -9.43
C GLU A 200 -5.52 -18.09 -9.10
N GLU A 201 -5.54 -19.01 -10.07
CA GLU A 201 -4.92 -20.33 -9.94
C GLU A 201 -3.64 -20.43 -10.78
N THR A 202 -2.66 -21.13 -10.23
CA THR A 202 -1.39 -21.38 -10.91
C THR A 202 -1.58 -22.36 -12.07
N PRO A 203 -1.08 -22.07 -13.28
CA PRO A 203 -1.10 -23.03 -14.38
C PRO A 203 -0.40 -24.34 -13.97
N GLY A 204 -1.11 -25.47 -13.98
CA GLY A 204 -0.52 -26.80 -13.72
C GLY A 204 -0.89 -27.49 -12.39
N GLY A 205 -1.74 -26.89 -11.56
CA GLY A 205 -2.69 -27.59 -10.66
C GLY A 205 -2.22 -28.58 -9.58
N GLY A 206 -0.95 -28.97 -9.44
CA GLY A 206 -0.61 -30.07 -8.52
C GLY A 206 0.84 -30.26 -8.04
N GLY A 207 1.84 -29.59 -8.63
CA GLY A 207 3.24 -29.72 -8.20
C GLY A 207 3.68 -28.64 -7.21
N ARG A 208 4.70 -28.93 -6.38
CA ARG A 208 5.45 -27.94 -5.60
C ARG A 208 6.08 -26.97 -6.60
N MET A 209 5.65 -25.70 -6.58
CA MET A 209 6.14 -24.72 -7.54
C MET A 209 7.65 -24.51 -7.34
N VAL A 210 8.40 -24.41 -8.43
CA VAL A 210 9.80 -23.99 -8.36
C VAL A 210 9.81 -22.49 -8.08
N PRO A 211 10.43 -21.99 -6.99
CA PRO A 211 10.45 -20.56 -6.66
C PRO A 211 10.87 -19.65 -7.82
N SER A 212 11.76 -20.13 -8.70
CA SER A 212 12.22 -19.40 -9.88
C SER A 212 11.13 -19.04 -10.90
N LEU A 213 9.99 -19.74 -10.93
CA LEU A 213 8.88 -19.39 -11.82
C LEU A 213 8.14 -18.12 -11.36
N MET A 214 8.18 -17.77 -10.07
CA MET A 214 7.52 -16.56 -9.57
C MET A 214 8.27 -15.29 -9.96
N ASP A 215 9.59 -15.36 -10.10
CA ASP A 215 10.41 -14.22 -10.51
C ASP A 215 10.46 -14.12 -12.04
N LEU A 216 10.60 -15.25 -12.72
CA LEU A 216 10.81 -15.28 -14.18
C LEU A 216 9.51 -15.12 -15.00
N ALA A 217 8.36 -15.61 -14.53
CA ALA A 217 7.11 -15.51 -15.29
C ALA A 217 6.61 -14.06 -15.43
N PRO A 218 6.56 -13.23 -14.37
CA PRO A 218 6.22 -11.81 -14.48
C PRO A 218 7.07 -11.02 -15.48
N ILE A 219 8.38 -11.29 -15.50
CA ILE A 219 9.34 -10.60 -16.37
C ILE A 219 9.12 -11.07 -17.81
N ARG A 220 9.09 -12.39 -18.03
CA ARG A 220 8.84 -12.99 -19.36
C ARG A 220 7.52 -12.52 -19.98
N ASP A 221 6.47 -12.42 -19.17
CA ASP A 221 5.12 -12.13 -19.63
C ASP A 221 4.82 -10.61 -19.68
N GLY A 222 5.83 -9.78 -19.43
CA GLY A 222 5.72 -8.33 -19.49
C GLY A 222 4.69 -7.76 -18.50
N HIS A 223 4.57 -8.37 -17.32
CA HIS A 223 3.64 -7.90 -16.28
C HIS A 223 4.22 -6.73 -15.48
N ARG A 224 5.55 -6.60 -15.42
CA ARG A 224 6.26 -5.52 -14.72
C ARG A 224 6.55 -4.29 -15.59
N LEU A 225 6.11 -4.31 -16.86
CA LEU A 225 6.32 -3.21 -17.79
C LEU A 225 5.63 -1.93 -17.28
N GLN A 226 6.30 -0.81 -17.51
CA GLN A 226 5.85 0.54 -17.21
C GLN A 226 5.45 1.21 -18.52
N ARG A 227 4.33 1.94 -18.54
CA ARG A 227 3.86 2.60 -19.76
C ARG A 227 4.32 4.04 -19.76
N LEU A 228 4.90 4.46 -20.89
CA LEU A 228 5.27 5.83 -21.16
C LEU A 228 4.08 6.78 -20.96
N GLY A 229 4.34 7.92 -20.31
CA GLY A 229 3.31 8.93 -19.99
C GLY A 229 2.39 8.54 -18.83
N ARG A 230 2.62 7.40 -18.17
CA ARG A 230 2.00 7.08 -16.88
C ARG A 230 3.00 7.25 -15.76
N VAL A 231 2.47 7.50 -14.57
CA VAL A 231 3.26 7.47 -13.34
C VAL A 231 3.83 6.06 -13.16
N PRO A 232 5.15 5.91 -13.03
CA PRO A 232 5.79 4.65 -12.72
C PRO A 232 5.23 4.11 -11.43
N SER A 233 4.86 2.83 -11.45
CA SER A 233 4.31 2.21 -10.25
C SER A 233 4.61 0.72 -10.20
N MET A 234 4.76 0.21 -8.99
CA MET A 234 4.58 -1.21 -8.71
C MET A 234 3.30 -1.41 -7.95
N THR A 235 2.45 -2.33 -8.41
CA THR A 235 1.15 -2.59 -7.80
C THR A 235 1.06 -4.03 -7.35
N TRP A 236 0.57 -4.23 -6.13
CA TRP A 236 0.24 -5.53 -5.56
C TRP A 236 -1.24 -5.61 -5.23
N ARG A 237 -1.71 -6.85 -5.12
CA ARG A 237 -3.04 -7.14 -4.57
C ARG A 237 -2.90 -7.44 -3.08
N THR A 238 -3.77 -6.89 -2.25
CA THR A 238 -3.83 -7.26 -0.82
C THR A 238 -4.57 -8.58 -0.60
N LEU A 239 -4.25 -9.27 0.49
CA LEU A 239 -4.70 -10.64 0.75
C LEU A 239 -6.21 -10.76 1.01
N HIS A 240 -6.76 -9.93 1.89
CA HIS A 240 -8.13 -10.11 2.41
C HIS A 240 -9.14 -9.23 1.67
N SER A 241 -8.84 -7.94 1.51
CA SER A 241 -9.74 -6.99 0.85
C SER A 241 -9.65 -7.05 -0.67
N ARG A 242 -8.58 -7.66 -1.21
CA ARG A 242 -8.24 -7.68 -2.64
C ARG A 242 -8.12 -6.28 -3.23
N SER A 243 -7.64 -5.34 -2.42
CA SER A 243 -7.33 -3.98 -2.86
C SER A 243 -6.12 -3.98 -3.78
N GLN A 244 -6.01 -2.98 -4.65
CA GLN A 244 -4.82 -2.71 -5.43
C GLN A 244 -4.02 -1.63 -4.70
N LEU A 245 -2.86 -1.99 -4.16
CA LEU A 245 -1.91 -1.08 -3.54
C LEU A 245 -0.75 -0.84 -4.51
N SER A 246 -0.58 0.41 -4.94
CA SER A 246 0.50 0.85 -5.81
C SER A 246 1.49 1.73 -5.03
N ILE A 247 2.78 1.45 -5.17
CA ILE A 247 3.84 2.42 -4.83
C ILE A 247 4.19 3.15 -6.13
N GLU A 248 3.90 4.45 -6.15
CA GLU A 248 4.04 5.34 -7.29
C GLU A 248 5.23 6.29 -7.06
N ILE A 249 6.07 6.49 -8.08
CA ILE A 249 7.14 7.50 -8.02
C ILE A 249 6.80 8.66 -8.97
N HIS A 250 6.55 9.80 -8.38
CA HIS A 250 6.16 11.05 -9.02
C HIS A 250 7.36 11.98 -9.17
N THR A 251 7.46 12.65 -10.32
CA THR A 251 8.53 13.63 -10.61
C THR A 251 9.93 13.17 -10.18
N ARG A 252 10.22 11.87 -10.35
CA ARG A 252 11.45 11.15 -9.93
C ARG A 252 11.79 11.11 -8.43
N GLU A 253 11.19 11.97 -7.61
CA GLU A 253 11.56 12.16 -6.20
C GLU A 253 10.44 11.87 -5.21
N VAL A 254 9.18 12.07 -5.59
CA VAL A 254 8.06 12.02 -4.65
C VAL A 254 7.45 10.61 -4.66
N VAL A 255 7.49 9.90 -3.54
CA VAL A 255 6.92 8.55 -3.45
C VAL A 255 5.54 8.63 -2.82
N CYS A 256 4.57 7.99 -3.46
CA CYS A 256 3.19 7.91 -2.97
C CYS A 256 2.73 6.45 -2.89
N ALA A 257 1.91 6.15 -1.88
CA ALA A 257 1.06 4.97 -1.87
C ALA A 257 -0.30 5.33 -2.46
N ALA A 258 -0.71 4.65 -3.52
CA ALA A 258 -1.99 4.81 -4.18
C ALA A 258 -2.82 3.53 -4.03
N VAL A 259 -3.99 3.62 -3.41
CA VAL A 259 -4.82 2.47 -3.06
C VAL A 259 -6.17 2.56 -3.74
N ARG A 260 -6.53 1.51 -4.49
CA ARG A 260 -7.91 1.28 -4.95
C ARG A 260 -8.53 0.15 -4.16
N TYR A 261 -9.68 0.41 -3.57
CA TYR A 261 -10.27 -0.52 -2.61
C TYR A 261 -11.79 -0.46 -2.60
N ARG A 262 -12.40 -1.50 -2.02
CA ARG A 262 -13.79 -1.46 -1.56
C ARG A 262 -13.81 -1.01 -0.10
N PRO A 263 -14.72 -0.12 0.31
CA PRO A 263 -14.86 0.28 1.70
C PRO A 263 -14.96 -0.93 2.64
N SER A 264 -14.21 -0.92 3.72
CA SER A 264 -14.29 -1.95 4.74
C SER A 264 -15.65 -2.00 5.44
N PRO A 265 -16.02 -3.15 6.03
CA PRO A 265 -17.16 -3.29 6.93
C PRO A 265 -17.18 -2.23 8.03
N GLY A 266 -18.39 -1.96 8.56
CA GLY A 266 -18.59 -0.99 9.64
C GLY A 266 -17.74 -1.30 10.87
N SER A 267 -17.66 -2.58 11.25
CA SER A 267 -16.85 -3.08 12.36
C SER A 267 -15.35 -2.78 12.27
N HIS A 268 -14.78 -2.58 11.07
CA HIS A 268 -13.35 -2.27 10.92
C HIS A 268 -13.03 -0.80 11.19
N ARG A 269 -13.98 0.11 10.93
CA ARG A 269 -13.75 1.56 11.00
C ARG A 269 -13.32 2.06 12.39
N PRO A 270 -13.88 1.57 13.51
CA PRO A 270 -13.40 1.92 14.84
C PRO A 270 -11.92 1.59 15.05
N VAL A 271 -11.40 0.54 14.42
CA VAL A 271 -9.97 0.17 14.50
C VAL A 271 -9.13 1.24 13.80
N VAL A 272 -9.50 1.63 12.58
CA VAL A 272 -8.79 2.68 11.83
C VAL A 272 -8.85 4.02 12.55
N ARG A 273 -10.02 4.38 13.09
CA ARG A 273 -10.18 5.59 13.91
C ARG A 273 -9.24 5.59 15.11
N ARG A 274 -9.18 4.47 15.85
CA ARG A 274 -8.26 4.31 16.99
C ARG A 274 -6.81 4.52 16.56
N ILE A 275 -6.38 3.93 15.43
CA ILE A 275 -5.02 4.09 14.91
C ILE A 275 -4.73 5.57 14.62
N ASN A 276 -5.64 6.25 13.95
CA ASN A 276 -5.52 7.68 13.66
C ASN A 276 -5.43 8.52 14.95
N GLU A 277 -6.26 8.22 15.94
CA GLU A 277 -6.29 8.95 17.22
C GLU A 277 -5.02 8.70 18.06
N VAL A 278 -4.54 7.45 18.11
CA VAL A 278 -3.39 7.06 18.96
C VAL A 278 -2.06 7.46 18.34
N HIS A 279 -1.90 7.28 17.03
CA HIS A 279 -0.64 7.49 16.33
C HIS A 279 -0.58 8.81 15.55
N GLY A 280 -1.66 9.60 15.54
CA GLY A 280 -1.73 10.84 14.76
C GLY A 280 -1.84 10.62 13.25
N GLU A 281 -2.15 9.40 12.84
CA GLU A 281 -2.31 9.02 11.43
C GLU A 281 -3.61 9.57 10.85
N ARG A 282 -3.70 9.57 9.52
CA ARG A 282 -4.86 10.10 8.79
C ARG A 282 -5.36 9.17 7.71
N TYR A 283 -5.36 7.87 7.97
CA TYR A 283 -5.96 6.89 7.07
C TYR A 283 -7.48 7.15 6.92
N PRO A 284 -8.07 7.01 5.72
CA PRO A 284 -9.52 6.97 5.60
C PRO A 284 -10.13 5.89 6.50
N GLU A 285 -11.16 6.20 7.29
CA GLU A 285 -11.74 5.24 8.24
C GLU A 285 -12.26 3.95 7.57
N ASP A 286 -12.58 3.99 6.28
CA ASP A 286 -13.02 2.84 5.50
C ASP A 286 -11.89 2.10 4.77
N LEU A 287 -10.62 2.46 5.01
CA LEU A 287 -9.46 1.81 4.42
C LEU A 287 -9.28 0.38 4.97
N PRO A 288 -9.01 -0.62 4.12
CA PRO A 288 -8.82 -1.99 4.56
C PRO A 288 -7.63 -2.21 5.48
N LEU A 289 -7.83 -3.07 6.49
CA LEU A 289 -6.83 -3.35 7.51
C LEU A 289 -5.59 -4.05 6.95
N ASP A 290 -5.72 -4.85 5.88
CA ASP A 290 -4.55 -5.40 5.19
C ASP A 290 -3.73 -4.32 4.49
N VAL A 291 -4.37 -3.28 3.93
CA VAL A 291 -3.65 -2.13 3.37
C VAL A 291 -2.90 -1.38 4.47
N ILE A 292 -3.55 -1.10 5.60
CA ILE A 292 -2.91 -0.44 6.74
C ILE A 292 -1.76 -1.29 7.27
N GLY A 293 -1.92 -2.61 7.32
CA GLY A 293 -0.85 -3.53 7.72
C GLY A 293 0.40 -3.45 6.85
N VAL A 294 0.25 -3.21 5.54
CA VAL A 294 1.39 -2.96 4.64
C VAL A 294 2.00 -1.58 4.88
N LEU A 295 1.14 -0.56 5.01
CA LEU A 295 1.57 0.83 5.14
C LEU A 295 2.12 1.16 6.54
N GLY A 296 1.98 0.24 7.50
CA GLY A 296 2.30 0.44 8.92
C GLY A 296 3.77 0.76 9.23
N GLY A 297 4.68 0.61 8.28
CA GLY A 297 6.07 1.02 8.44
C GLY A 297 6.39 2.44 7.95
N TRP A 298 5.48 3.08 7.21
CA TRP A 298 5.70 4.43 6.67
C TRP A 298 4.73 5.43 7.29
N GLU A 299 5.14 6.68 7.34
CA GLU A 299 4.24 7.79 7.62
C GLU A 299 3.35 8.03 6.40
N PHE A 300 2.03 8.02 6.58
CA PHE A 300 1.08 8.21 5.49
C PHE A 300 0.61 9.67 5.45
N GLY A 301 1.37 10.52 4.74
CA GLY A 301 1.07 11.94 4.60
C GLY A 301 -0.17 12.20 3.74
N VAL A 302 -1.07 13.06 4.22
CA VAL A 302 -2.27 13.48 3.49
C VAL A 302 -2.19 14.95 3.03
N GLU A 303 -3.15 15.36 2.21
CA GLU A 303 -3.26 16.73 1.67
C GLU A 303 -3.11 17.81 2.75
N ASP A 304 -3.85 17.69 3.86
CA ASP A 304 -3.82 18.67 4.96
C ASP A 304 -2.43 18.83 5.60
N ASP A 305 -1.60 17.77 5.60
CA ASP A 305 -0.27 17.84 6.20
C ASP A 305 0.72 18.53 5.26
N LEU A 306 0.61 18.24 3.97
CA LEU A 306 1.47 18.80 2.92
C LEU A 306 1.09 20.25 2.59
N ALA A 307 -0.18 20.61 2.74
CA ALA A 307 -0.66 21.98 2.57
C ALA A 307 -0.05 22.96 3.58
N ARG A 308 0.42 22.49 4.75
CA ARG A 308 1.10 23.35 5.73
C ARG A 308 2.38 23.96 5.20
N SER A 309 3.03 23.30 4.23
CA SER A 309 4.21 23.87 3.55
C SER A 309 3.87 25.10 2.70
N LEU A 310 2.58 25.39 2.49
CA LEU A 310 2.08 26.57 1.79
C LEU A 310 1.66 27.71 2.74
N ASP A 311 1.70 27.50 4.06
CA ASP A 311 1.24 28.49 5.05
C ASP A 311 2.15 29.72 5.15
N ASP A 312 3.43 29.57 4.77
CA ASP A 312 4.39 30.67 4.65
C ASP A 312 4.74 30.90 3.16
N PRO A 313 3.97 31.75 2.44
CA PRO A 313 4.18 31.99 1.02
C PRO A 313 5.50 32.71 0.72
N ASP A 314 6.16 33.29 1.72
CA ASP A 314 7.45 33.95 1.54
C ASP A 314 8.63 32.95 1.53
N ASP A 315 8.42 31.70 1.95
CA ASP A 315 9.40 30.61 1.84
C ASP A 315 9.20 29.84 0.52
N ALA A 316 9.86 30.34 -0.53
CA ALA A 316 9.76 29.77 -1.87
C ALA A 316 10.18 28.28 -1.96
N ASP A 317 11.12 27.83 -1.11
CA ASP A 317 11.58 26.45 -1.09
C ASP A 317 10.53 25.53 -0.47
N ALA A 318 9.95 25.93 0.68
CA ALA A 318 8.86 25.21 1.33
C ALA A 318 7.62 25.14 0.42
N VAL A 319 7.24 26.26 -0.20
CA VAL A 319 6.13 26.32 -1.16
C VAL A 319 6.40 25.40 -2.36
N GLY A 320 7.59 25.48 -2.96
CA GLY A 320 7.96 24.63 -4.10
C GLY A 320 7.94 23.14 -3.79
N ALA A 321 8.36 22.74 -2.58
CA ALA A 321 8.27 21.36 -2.11
C ALA A 321 6.81 20.94 -1.86
N GLY A 322 6.02 21.79 -1.19
CA GLY A 322 4.59 21.56 -0.95
C GLY A 322 3.80 21.36 -2.23
N LEU A 323 3.99 22.24 -3.22
CA LEU A 323 3.32 22.15 -4.53
C LEU A 323 3.67 20.86 -5.28
N ARG A 324 4.94 20.42 -5.25
CA ARG A 324 5.36 19.15 -5.86
C ARG A 324 4.65 17.95 -5.22
N CYS A 325 4.63 17.90 -3.89
CA CYS A 325 3.96 16.84 -3.14
C CYS A 325 2.44 16.83 -3.37
N LEU A 326 1.79 18.00 -3.35
CA LEU A 326 0.35 18.12 -3.62
C LEU A 326 0.00 17.74 -5.05
N ALA A 327 0.81 18.15 -6.03
CA ALA A 327 0.60 17.74 -7.43
C ALA A 327 0.69 16.21 -7.61
N ALA A 328 1.59 15.54 -6.89
CA ALA A 328 1.65 14.09 -6.85
C ALA A 328 0.40 13.46 -6.22
N LEU A 329 -0.07 13.98 -5.09
CA LEU A 329 -1.31 13.53 -4.46
C LEU A 329 -2.51 13.69 -5.40
N TRP A 330 -2.62 14.82 -6.07
CA TRP A 330 -3.73 15.19 -6.94
C TRP A 330 -3.65 14.59 -8.34
N HIS A 331 -2.56 13.91 -8.71
CA HIS A 331 -2.38 13.37 -10.05
C HIS A 331 -3.56 12.48 -10.49
N GLY A 332 -4.20 12.83 -11.60
CA GLY A 332 -5.39 12.14 -12.11
C GLY A 332 -6.73 12.69 -11.60
N ASP A 333 -6.73 13.65 -10.67
CA ASP A 333 -7.89 14.46 -10.29
C ASP A 333 -7.77 15.85 -10.91
N LEU A 334 -8.39 16.05 -12.07
CA LEU A 334 -8.35 17.32 -12.79
C LEU A 334 -8.89 18.49 -11.95
N ARG A 335 -9.87 18.26 -11.07
CA ARG A 335 -10.44 19.35 -10.26
C ARG A 335 -9.43 19.86 -9.26
N ARG A 336 -8.73 18.96 -8.58
CA ARG A 336 -7.67 19.30 -7.65
C ARG A 336 -6.46 19.90 -8.35
N SER A 337 -6.04 19.34 -9.49
CA SER A 337 -4.95 19.92 -10.30
C SER A 337 -5.22 21.35 -10.77
N LEU A 338 -6.48 21.80 -10.87
CA LEU A 338 -6.81 23.19 -11.21
C LEU A 338 -6.53 24.16 -10.05
N GLU A 339 -6.45 23.70 -8.81
CA GLU A 339 -6.11 24.54 -7.63
C GLU A 339 -4.67 25.06 -7.73
N LEU A 340 -3.78 24.33 -8.42
CA LEU A 340 -2.41 24.77 -8.72
C LEU A 340 -2.34 26.11 -9.48
N ARG A 341 -3.41 26.50 -10.17
CA ARG A 341 -3.49 27.78 -10.91
C ARG A 341 -3.35 28.99 -10.00
N GLU A 342 -3.76 28.88 -8.74
CA GLU A 342 -3.68 29.99 -7.76
C GLU A 342 -2.22 30.44 -7.55
N TRP A 343 -1.25 29.56 -7.80
CA TRP A 343 0.17 29.82 -7.64
C TRP A 343 0.84 30.38 -8.91
N ALA A 344 0.12 30.48 -10.03
CA ALA A 344 0.68 30.99 -11.29
C ALA A 344 1.04 32.48 -11.21
N ALA A 345 0.36 33.24 -10.35
CA ALA A 345 0.61 34.67 -10.14
C ALA A 345 1.51 34.96 -8.92
N HIS A 346 2.19 33.95 -8.36
CA HIS A 346 3.03 34.12 -7.18
C HIS A 346 4.15 35.15 -7.44
N PRO A 347 4.45 36.06 -6.51
CA PRO A 347 5.46 37.10 -6.73
C PRO A 347 6.87 36.54 -6.92
N ASP A 348 7.20 35.45 -6.22
CA ASP A 348 8.51 34.80 -6.33
C ASP A 348 8.65 33.98 -7.64
N PRO A 349 9.62 34.31 -8.52
CA PRO A 349 9.87 33.57 -9.76
C PRO A 349 10.24 32.10 -9.54
N ALA A 350 10.89 31.72 -8.44
CA ALA A 350 11.26 30.34 -8.16
C ALA A 350 10.02 29.45 -7.93
N VAL A 351 8.97 29.99 -7.31
CA VAL A 351 7.69 29.30 -7.14
C VAL A 351 7.02 29.10 -8.51
N ARG A 352 6.99 30.13 -9.36
CA ARG A 352 6.42 30.02 -10.72
C ARG A 352 7.20 29.02 -11.59
N ALA A 353 8.52 29.01 -11.51
CA ALA A 353 9.37 28.05 -12.20
C ALA A 353 9.13 26.60 -11.72
N ASN A 354 8.97 26.38 -10.41
CA ASN A 354 8.57 25.07 -9.87
C ASN A 354 7.20 24.64 -10.42
N LEU A 355 6.24 25.56 -10.45
CA LEU A 355 4.90 25.29 -11.00
C LEU A 355 4.95 24.93 -12.49
N ALA A 356 5.79 25.60 -13.28
CA ALA A 356 6.02 25.28 -14.67
C ALA A 356 6.58 23.86 -14.84
N MET A 357 7.56 23.47 -14.02
CA MET A 357 8.12 22.11 -14.04
C MET A 357 7.07 21.06 -13.65
N ILE A 358 6.27 21.30 -12.60
CA ILE A 358 5.15 20.44 -12.23
C ILE A 358 4.18 20.30 -13.40
N ALA A 359 3.80 21.41 -14.02
CA ALA A 359 2.85 21.44 -15.13
C ALA A 359 3.37 20.66 -16.33
N HIS A 360 4.66 20.80 -16.65
CA HIS A 360 5.31 20.04 -17.71
C HIS A 360 5.37 18.54 -17.37
N SER A 361 5.84 18.17 -16.18
CA SER A 361 5.95 16.77 -15.74
C SER A 361 4.61 16.03 -15.70
N TYR A 362 3.50 16.71 -15.47
CA TYR A 362 2.16 16.09 -15.50
C TYR A 362 1.37 16.37 -16.77
N ASN A 363 2.01 16.96 -17.78
CA ASN A 363 1.38 17.36 -19.04
C ASN A 363 0.12 18.24 -18.84
N HIS A 364 0.13 19.09 -17.81
CA HIS A 364 -0.88 20.11 -17.54
C HIS A 364 -0.68 21.31 -18.50
N ARG A 365 -0.86 21.09 -19.80
CA ARG A 365 -0.65 22.13 -20.83
C ARG A 365 -1.44 23.41 -20.58
N PHE A 366 -2.63 23.30 -19.99
CA PHE A 366 -3.44 24.46 -19.64
C PHE A 366 -2.72 25.41 -18.67
N LEU A 367 -1.97 24.86 -17.71
CA LEU A 367 -1.27 25.62 -16.68
C LEU A 367 0.00 26.26 -17.25
N LEU A 368 0.73 25.52 -18.10
CA LEU A 368 1.86 26.09 -18.86
C LEU A 368 1.43 27.26 -19.75
N GLN A 369 0.28 27.14 -20.43
CA GLN A 369 -0.28 28.23 -21.25
C GLN A 369 -0.64 29.45 -20.41
N GLU A 370 -1.23 29.25 -19.23
CA GLU A 370 -1.58 30.35 -18.33
C GLU A 370 -0.34 31.06 -17.76
N LEU A 371 0.68 30.29 -17.38
CA LEU A 371 1.99 30.83 -16.99
C LEU A 371 2.60 31.67 -18.13
N ALA A 372 2.64 31.13 -19.36
CA ALA A 372 3.17 31.84 -20.52
C ALA A 372 2.39 33.12 -20.85
N LEU A 373 1.06 33.13 -20.69
CA LEU A 373 0.23 34.32 -20.95
C LEU A 373 0.41 35.44 -19.92
N SER A 374 0.87 35.10 -18.72
CA SER A 374 1.04 36.04 -17.60
C SER A 374 2.50 36.44 -17.36
N GLU A 375 3.46 35.71 -17.92
CA GLU A 375 4.87 35.99 -17.75
C GLU A 375 5.29 37.24 -18.54
N THR A 376 6.04 38.11 -17.85
CA THR A 376 6.51 39.39 -18.38
C THR A 376 8.01 39.37 -18.67
N ASP A 377 8.74 38.42 -18.08
CA ASP A 377 10.14 38.17 -18.38
C ASP A 377 10.29 37.42 -19.71
N ALA A 378 11.11 37.95 -20.61
CA ALA A 378 11.25 37.39 -21.96
C ALA A 378 12.03 36.06 -22.00
N GLU A 379 12.97 35.85 -21.06
CA GLU A 379 13.74 34.61 -20.99
C GLU A 379 12.89 33.48 -20.41
N GLU A 380 12.13 33.76 -19.35
CA GLU A 380 11.21 32.78 -18.77
C GLU A 380 10.03 32.47 -19.71
N LEU A 381 9.49 33.46 -20.44
CA LEU A 381 8.50 33.21 -21.48
C LEU A 381 9.04 32.26 -22.56
N ALA A 382 10.26 32.50 -23.05
CA ALA A 382 10.88 31.62 -24.04
C ALA A 382 11.06 30.18 -23.50
N ARG A 383 11.39 30.03 -22.21
CA ARG A 383 11.45 28.73 -21.53
C ARG A 383 10.08 28.05 -21.46
N LEU A 384 9.04 28.77 -21.08
CA LEU A 384 7.66 28.25 -21.01
C LEU A 384 7.15 27.83 -22.39
N GLU A 385 7.45 28.60 -23.43
CA GLU A 385 7.15 28.24 -24.82
C GLU A 385 7.89 26.96 -25.22
N ASP A 386 9.17 26.83 -24.90
CA ASP A 386 9.94 25.61 -25.16
C ASP A 386 9.32 24.37 -24.50
N LEU A 387 8.92 24.48 -23.22
CA LEU A 387 8.20 23.43 -22.48
C LEU A 387 6.81 23.10 -23.04
N LEU A 388 6.17 24.03 -23.77
CA LEU A 388 4.89 23.80 -24.45
C LEU A 388 5.07 23.09 -25.80
N TYR A 389 6.21 23.31 -26.46
CA TYR A 389 6.52 22.67 -27.74
C TYR A 389 7.02 21.23 -27.57
N HIS A 390 7.75 20.96 -26.48
CA HIS A 390 8.29 19.64 -26.19
C HIS A 390 7.37 18.90 -25.21
N GLU A 391 7.02 17.66 -25.54
CA GLU A 391 6.43 16.77 -24.54
C GLU A 391 7.45 16.51 -23.43
N PRO A 392 7.01 16.30 -22.17
CA PRO A 392 7.92 15.89 -21.13
C PRO A 392 8.68 14.65 -21.57
N ASP A 393 9.99 14.69 -21.32
CA ASP A 393 10.89 13.60 -21.64
C ASP A 393 10.31 12.28 -21.08
N PRO A 394 10.20 11.22 -21.89
CA PRO A 394 9.95 9.87 -21.40
C PRO A 394 10.68 9.51 -20.10
N ASP A 395 11.91 9.99 -19.95
CA ASP A 395 12.76 9.76 -18.78
C ASP A 395 12.28 10.47 -17.52
N ALA A 396 11.44 11.51 -17.62
CA ALA A 396 10.81 12.13 -16.46
C ALA A 396 10.00 11.09 -15.65
N PHE A 397 9.66 9.97 -16.29
CA PHE A 397 8.95 8.83 -15.76
C PHE A 397 9.80 7.55 -15.71
N ASN A 398 11.13 7.56 -15.80
CA ASN A 398 11.94 6.35 -15.54
C ASN A 398 12.48 6.35 -14.10
N ALA A 399 11.62 6.06 -13.13
CA ALA A 399 11.92 6.30 -11.72
C ALA A 399 12.36 5.07 -10.90
N PHE A 400 12.33 3.86 -11.46
CA PHE A 400 12.69 2.65 -10.71
C PHE A 400 14.12 2.15 -10.99
N HIS A 401 14.86 2.81 -11.91
CA HIS A 401 16.04 2.26 -12.58
C HIS A 401 15.74 0.92 -13.29
N ASP A 402 16.55 0.54 -14.28
CA ASP A 402 16.26 -0.53 -15.24
C ASP A 402 16.24 -1.98 -14.70
N ASP A 403 16.17 -2.20 -13.38
CA ASP A 403 16.35 -3.54 -12.82
C ASP A 403 15.12 -4.10 -12.09
N PHE A 404 14.16 -4.58 -12.89
CA PHE A 404 13.26 -5.68 -12.49
C PHE A 404 13.76 -7.02 -13.04
N GLY A 405 15.07 -7.30 -13.00
CA GLY A 405 15.65 -8.54 -13.50
C GLY A 405 16.11 -8.47 -14.97
N GLY A 406 16.65 -7.32 -15.39
CA GLY A 406 17.42 -7.17 -16.64
C GLY A 406 16.66 -7.13 -17.98
N ALA A 407 15.39 -6.73 -18.01
CA ALA A 407 14.61 -6.52 -19.23
C ALA A 407 14.19 -5.05 -19.39
N ALA A 408 14.01 -4.57 -20.64
CA ALA A 408 13.50 -3.23 -20.91
C ALA A 408 12.15 -3.00 -20.20
N ILE A 409 12.11 -2.04 -19.30
CA ILE A 409 10.96 -1.82 -18.40
C ILE A 409 9.90 -0.94 -19.06
N MET A 410 10.31 0.02 -19.90
CA MET A 410 9.41 1.03 -20.46
C MET A 410 8.86 0.59 -21.82
N VAL A 411 7.55 0.76 -22.03
CA VAL A 411 6.87 0.55 -23.30
C VAL A 411 6.02 1.75 -23.69
N ASP A 412 5.80 1.94 -24.98
CA ASP A 412 4.91 2.97 -25.52
C ASP A 412 3.42 2.60 -25.38
N GLU A 413 2.56 3.31 -26.12
CA GLU A 413 1.12 3.07 -26.10
C GLU A 413 0.70 1.73 -26.72
N ASP A 414 1.47 1.25 -27.70
CA ASP A 414 1.27 0.01 -28.44
C ASP A 414 1.91 -1.20 -27.72
N GLY A 415 2.71 -0.93 -26.69
CA GLY A 415 3.42 -1.93 -25.91
C GLY A 415 4.79 -2.28 -26.48
N ASP A 416 5.27 -1.51 -27.45
CA ASP A 416 6.59 -1.68 -28.02
C ASP A 416 7.65 -1.13 -27.05
N PRO A 417 8.78 -1.84 -26.85
CA PRO A 417 9.84 -1.37 -25.98
C PRO A 417 10.38 -0.01 -26.43
N VAL A 418 10.47 0.92 -25.48
CA VAL A 418 11.22 2.17 -25.69
C VAL A 418 12.58 2.03 -25.02
N GLY A 419 13.63 2.57 -25.66
CA GLY A 419 14.97 2.52 -25.09
C GLY A 419 14.99 3.20 -23.72
N ALA A 420 15.56 2.54 -22.73
CA ALA A 420 15.92 3.19 -21.48
C ALA A 420 17.20 4.00 -21.72
N TRP A 421 17.21 5.26 -21.30
CA TRP A 421 18.42 6.06 -21.36
C TRP A 421 19.33 5.72 -20.17
N GLU A 422 20.61 5.50 -20.44
CA GLU A 422 21.65 5.42 -19.42
C GLU A 422 21.84 6.81 -18.80
N ASP A 423 21.96 6.88 -17.47
CA ASP A 423 22.19 8.11 -16.71
C ASP A 423 23.38 8.90 -17.33
N GLU A 424 23.11 10.06 -17.96
CA GLU A 424 24.12 11.07 -18.30
C GLU A 424 24.52 11.91 -17.07
#